data_AF-A0A497IA02-F1
#
_entry.id   AF-A0A497IA02-F1
#
_cell.length_a   1.000
_cell.length_b   1.000
_cell.length_c   1.000
_cell.angle_alpha   90.00
_cell.angle_beta   90.00
_cell.angle_gamma   90.00
#
_symmetry.space_group_name_H-M   'P 1'
#
loop_
_entity.id
_entity.type
_entity.pdbx_description
1 polymer ?
#
loop_
_entity_poly.entity_id
_entity_poly.type
_entity_poly.pdbx_seq_one_letter_code
_entity_poly.pdbx_strand_id
1 'polypeptide(L)'
;MNPFESEKIKDIVYDAINKFALPVDREKMTADVSRSMSQDLMRTLSMVFKKYFTTQRTMKALMYIAERLSNLIEVQIVPEILEMERNENAKLKVYIQNRSGIPLKIRLRVEQKTGDSPLIFDVKRGFSDINYVREVLMDNMQTKLFRVNIKTDILGMKDLKNLKEKGLTTSTLHIIVESPDITGLRKGPIPCTINIHR
;
A
#
# COMPACT_ATOMS: atom_id res chain seq x y z
N MET A 1 10.60 -9.71 19.03
CA MET A 1 11.37 -8.45 19.21
C MET A 1 10.37 -7.34 19.51
N ASN A 2 10.61 -6.49 20.51
CA ASN A 2 9.68 -5.41 20.85
C ASN A 2 9.75 -4.35 19.73
N PRO A 3 8.65 -4.05 19.02
CA PRO A 3 8.65 -3.08 17.94
C PRO A 3 9.22 -1.70 18.34
N PHE A 4 9.15 -1.35 19.62
CA PHE A 4 9.62 -0.08 20.16
C PHE A 4 11.11 0.02 20.49
N GLU A 5 11.89 -1.02 20.21
CA GLU A 5 13.36 -0.90 20.21
C GLU A 5 13.87 -0.13 18.99
N SER A 6 13.03 0.07 17.97
CA SER A 6 13.34 0.92 16.82
C SER A 6 13.28 2.41 17.19
N GLU A 7 14.43 3.09 17.20
CA GLU A 7 14.52 4.55 17.38
C GLU A 7 13.60 5.29 16.40
N LYS A 8 13.48 4.81 15.16
CA LYS A 8 12.61 5.41 14.14
C LYS A 8 11.14 5.45 14.55
N ILE A 9 10.63 4.44 15.26
CA ILE A 9 9.24 4.43 15.73
C ILE A 9 9.06 5.46 16.85
N LYS A 10 10.01 5.52 17.79
CA LYS A 10 10.00 6.51 18.86
C LYS A 10 9.97 7.92 18.28
N ASP A 11 10.82 8.20 17.30
CA ASP A 11 10.89 9.51 16.64
C ASP A 11 9.56 9.89 15.99
N ILE A 12 8.93 8.97 15.26
CA ILE A 12 7.62 9.21 14.64
C ILE A 12 6.54 9.51 15.69
N VAL A 13 6.52 8.74 16.78
CA VAL A 13 5.52 8.91 17.84
C VAL A 13 5.74 10.22 18.60
N TYR A 14 6.99 10.54 18.96
CA TYR A 14 7.30 11.77 19.68
C TYR A 14 7.10 13.01 18.81
N ASP A 15 7.40 12.94 17.52
CA ASP A 15 7.04 13.98 16.56
C ASP A 15 5.52 14.19 16.51
N ALA A 16 4.72 13.11 16.52
CA ALA A 16 3.26 13.22 16.61
C ALA A 16 2.80 13.87 17.94
N ILE A 17 3.38 13.48 19.08
CA ILE A 17 3.08 14.10 20.38
C ILE A 17 3.40 15.60 20.33
N ASN A 18 4.59 15.98 19.86
CA ASN A 18 5.00 17.37 19.76
C ASN A 18 4.07 18.18 18.85
N LYS A 19 3.59 17.57 17.77
CA LYS A 19 2.70 18.22 16.79
C LYS A 19 1.27 18.39 17.28
N PHE A 20 0.72 17.41 18.01
CA PHE A 20 -0.71 17.36 18.34
C PHE A 20 -1.04 17.61 19.82
N ALA A 21 -0.11 17.38 20.73
CA ALA A 21 -0.31 17.61 22.16
C ALA A 21 -0.10 19.07 22.55
N LEU A 22 -0.88 19.51 23.54
CA LEU A 22 -0.65 20.78 24.21
C LEU A 22 0.68 20.72 24.96
N PRO A 23 1.46 21.82 25.02
CA PRO A 23 2.76 21.82 25.69
C PRO A 23 2.74 21.24 27.12
N VAL A 24 1.68 21.53 27.88
CA VAL A 24 1.49 21.05 29.26
C VAL A 24 1.30 19.54 29.39
N ASP A 25 0.89 18.87 28.31
CA ASP A 25 0.60 17.44 28.30
C ASP A 25 1.74 16.60 27.70
N ARG A 26 2.67 17.23 26.94
CA ARG A 26 3.71 16.52 26.17
C ARG A 26 4.56 15.58 27.01
N GLU A 27 5.04 16.06 28.16
CA GLU A 27 5.93 15.28 29.02
C GLU A 27 5.22 14.06 29.63
N LYS A 28 4.02 14.29 30.18
CA LYS A 28 3.18 13.22 30.73
C LYS A 28 2.81 12.19 29.66
N MET A 29 2.42 12.67 28.48
CA MET A 29 2.03 11.83 27.36
C MET A 29 3.21 10.99 26.85
N THR A 30 4.41 11.56 26.78
CA THR A 30 5.64 10.86 26.40
C THR A 30 5.99 9.74 27.41
N ALA A 31 5.81 10.02 28.70
CA ALA A 31 6.00 9.03 29.75
C ALA A 31 4.95 7.89 29.66
N ASP A 32 3.68 8.23 29.44
CA ASP A 32 2.58 7.27 29.30
C ASP A 32 2.77 6.34 28.09
N VAL A 33 3.19 6.90 26.96
CA VAL A 33 3.59 6.17 25.75
C VAL A 33 4.72 5.20 26.10
N SER A 34 5.81 5.69 26.69
CA SER A 34 6.97 4.87 27.04
C SER A 34 6.63 3.71 27.98
N ARG A 35 5.74 3.92 28.96
CA ARG A 35 5.34 2.92 29.96
C ARG A 35 4.36 1.88 29.44
N SER A 36 3.47 2.27 28.52
CA SER A 36 2.35 1.41 28.09
C SER A 36 2.70 0.50 26.92
N MET A 37 3.97 0.48 26.51
CA MET A 37 4.30 0.08 25.16
C MET A 37 4.31 -1.43 24.95
N SER A 38 3.37 -1.89 24.11
CA SER A 38 3.06 -3.30 23.89
C SER A 38 3.42 -3.76 22.47
N GLN A 39 3.20 -5.04 22.17
CA GLN A 39 3.34 -5.60 20.83
C GLN A 39 2.37 -4.95 19.81
N ASP A 40 1.24 -4.38 20.27
CA ASP A 40 0.25 -3.71 19.43
C ASP A 40 0.38 -2.18 19.57
N LEU A 41 1.27 -1.62 18.76
CA LEU A 41 1.62 -0.20 18.71
C LEU A 41 0.38 0.69 18.59
N MET A 42 -0.45 0.44 17.58
CA MET A 42 -1.52 1.36 17.20
C MET A 42 -2.65 1.33 18.21
N ARG A 43 -2.97 0.17 18.79
CA ARG A 43 -3.92 0.08 19.90
C ARG A 43 -3.43 0.85 21.12
N THR A 44 -2.15 0.67 21.48
CA THR A 44 -1.54 1.36 22.63
C THR A 44 -1.61 2.88 22.44
N LEU A 45 -1.18 3.37 21.28
CA LEU A 45 -1.22 4.80 20.95
C LEU A 45 -2.66 5.34 20.95
N SER A 46 -3.62 4.59 20.42
CA SER A 46 -5.03 4.99 20.44
C SER A 46 -5.53 5.18 21.88
N MET A 47 -5.20 4.27 22.80
CA MET A 47 -5.60 4.40 24.21
C MET A 47 -4.94 5.60 24.88
N VAL A 48 -3.62 5.78 24.69
CA VAL A 48 -2.91 6.91 25.29
C VAL A 48 -3.43 8.23 24.73
N PHE A 49 -3.57 8.35 23.41
CA PHE A 49 -3.99 9.59 22.76
C PHE A 49 -5.40 9.98 23.17
N LYS A 50 -6.32 9.02 23.36
CA LYS A 50 -7.68 9.28 23.86
C LYS A 50 -7.73 9.86 25.28
N LYS A 51 -6.68 9.68 26.10
CA LYS A 51 -6.61 10.32 27.43
C LYS A 51 -6.39 11.83 27.34
N TYR A 52 -5.72 12.29 26.28
CA TYR A 52 -5.27 13.68 26.13
C TYR A 52 -6.02 14.44 25.02
N PHE A 53 -6.53 13.72 24.03
CA PHE A 53 -7.11 14.30 22.81
C PHE A 53 -8.58 13.97 22.66
N THR A 54 -9.32 14.85 21.98
CA THR A 54 -10.63 14.51 21.43
C THR A 54 -10.51 13.36 20.41
N THR A 55 -11.62 12.69 20.11
CA THR A 55 -11.66 11.61 19.09
C THR A 55 -11.12 12.07 17.74
N GLN A 56 -11.50 13.28 17.29
CA GLN A 56 -11.04 13.81 16.01
C GLN A 56 -9.52 14.08 16.00
N ARG A 57 -8.98 14.64 17.09
CA ARG A 57 -7.53 14.90 17.21
C ARG A 57 -6.73 13.61 17.37
N THR A 58 -7.27 12.63 18.10
CA THR A 58 -6.72 11.27 18.15
C THR A 58 -6.60 10.68 16.75
N MET A 59 -7.66 10.73 15.94
CA MET A 59 -7.65 10.18 14.59
C MET A 59 -6.59 10.88 13.71
N LYS A 60 -6.49 12.20 13.77
CA LYS A 60 -5.45 12.96 13.04
C LYS A 60 -4.03 12.54 13.43
N ALA A 61 -3.78 12.37 14.72
CA ALA A 61 -2.46 11.95 15.21
C ALA A 61 -2.14 10.50 14.80
N LEU A 62 -3.11 9.59 14.86
CA LEU A 62 -2.91 8.21 14.40
C LEU A 62 -2.71 8.12 12.89
N MET A 63 -3.46 8.89 12.10
CA MET A 63 -3.26 8.96 10.64
C MET A 63 -1.87 9.52 10.28
N TYR A 64 -1.41 10.54 11.00
CA TYR A 64 -0.06 11.07 10.82
C TYR A 64 1.01 10.00 11.07
N ILE A 65 0.88 9.24 12.15
CA ILE A 65 1.79 8.13 12.45
C ILE A 65 1.72 7.06 11.36
N ALA A 66 0.51 6.69 10.93
CA ALA A 66 0.30 5.69 9.89
C ALA A 66 0.94 6.08 8.54
N GLU A 67 0.85 7.36 8.16
CA GLU A 67 1.51 7.92 6.97
C GLU A 67 3.04 7.87 7.10
N ARG A 68 3.59 8.24 8.26
CA ARG A 68 5.03 8.19 8.49
C ARG A 68 5.56 6.74 8.50
N LEU A 69 4.80 5.81 9.06
CA LEU A 69 5.11 4.38 9.01
C LEU A 69 5.02 3.82 7.58
N SER A 70 4.04 4.26 6.77
CA SER A 70 3.92 3.80 5.39
C SER A 70 5.11 4.22 4.53
N ASN A 71 5.75 5.36 4.86
CA ASN A 71 6.98 5.78 4.19
C ASN A 71 8.17 4.85 4.45
N LEU A 72 8.15 4.09 5.54
CA LEU A 72 9.13 3.05 5.83
C LEU A 72 8.84 1.72 5.14
N ILE A 73 7.72 1.61 4.41
CA ILE A 73 7.46 0.47 3.54
C ILE A 73 8.04 0.77 2.17
N GLU A 74 9.00 -0.05 1.78
CA GLU A 74 9.64 0.03 0.47
C GLU A 74 8.94 -0.93 -0.49
N VAL A 75 8.64 -0.44 -1.69
CA VAL A 75 7.98 -1.22 -2.74
C VAL A 75 8.82 -1.07 -4.00
N GLN A 76 9.25 -2.20 -4.54
CA GLN A 76 9.99 -2.28 -5.79
C GLN A 76 9.21 -3.14 -6.78
N ILE A 77 9.08 -2.66 -8.02
CA ILE A 77 8.33 -3.32 -9.08
C ILE A 77 9.32 -3.70 -10.20
N VAL A 78 9.27 -4.95 -10.67
CA VAL A 78 10.17 -5.45 -11.71
C VAL A 78 9.41 -6.31 -12.74
N PRO A 79 9.57 -6.03 -14.05
CA PRO A 79 9.98 -4.74 -14.60
C PRO A 79 8.90 -3.67 -14.34
N GLU A 80 9.29 -2.39 -14.23
CA GLU A 80 8.35 -1.28 -14.04
C GLU A 80 7.50 -1.01 -15.31
N ILE A 81 8.08 -1.34 -16.47
CA ILE A 81 7.42 -1.34 -17.77
C ILE A 81 7.33 -2.79 -18.27
N LEU A 82 6.12 -3.25 -18.57
CA LEU A 82 5.90 -4.55 -19.20
C LEU A 82 5.60 -4.35 -20.68
N GLU A 83 6.48 -4.88 -21.53
CA GLU A 83 6.20 -5.10 -22.94
C GLU A 83 5.57 -6.49 -23.09
N MET A 84 4.44 -6.59 -23.79
CA MET A 84 3.87 -7.88 -24.15
C MET A 84 3.34 -7.88 -25.58
N GLU A 85 3.44 -9.04 -26.23
CA GLU A 85 2.79 -9.31 -27.51
C GLU A 85 1.35 -9.79 -27.30
N ARG A 86 0.58 -9.86 -28.40
CA ARG A 86 -0.83 -10.25 -28.37
C ARG A 86 -1.00 -11.69 -27.87
N ASN A 87 -1.91 -11.89 -26.91
CA ASN A 87 -2.22 -13.18 -26.26
C ASN A 87 -1.13 -13.73 -25.34
N GLU A 88 -0.17 -12.90 -24.95
CA GLU A 88 0.85 -13.32 -24.01
C GLU A 88 0.41 -13.14 -22.55
N ASN A 89 1.05 -13.93 -21.68
CA ASN A 89 0.91 -13.78 -20.23
C ASN A 89 2.12 -13.02 -19.70
N ALA A 90 1.90 -11.86 -19.09
CA ALA A 90 2.94 -11.12 -18.40
C ALA A 90 2.96 -11.44 -16.90
N LYS A 91 4.15 -11.39 -16.29
CA LYS A 91 4.33 -11.59 -14.84
C LYS A 91 5.00 -10.36 -14.24
N LEU A 92 4.25 -9.60 -13.46
CA LEU A 92 4.80 -8.50 -12.67
C LEU A 92 5.31 -9.04 -11.33
N LYS A 93 6.57 -8.75 -11.00
CA LYS A 93 7.14 -9.04 -9.68
C LYS A 93 7.08 -7.77 -8.83
N VAL A 94 6.40 -7.85 -7.69
CA VAL A 94 6.34 -6.78 -6.70
C VAL A 94 7.02 -7.25 -5.43
N TYR A 95 8.12 -6.58 -5.08
CA TYR A 95 8.82 -6.78 -3.83
C TYR A 95 8.35 -5.73 -2.84
N ILE A 96 7.90 -6.18 -1.68
CA ILE A 96 7.55 -5.30 -0.57
C ILE A 96 8.53 -5.61 0.55
N GLN A 97 9.18 -4.58 1.10
CA GLN A 97 10.01 -4.69 2.28
C GLN A 97 9.39 -3.85 3.42
N ASN A 98 9.12 -4.51 4.54
CA ASN A 98 8.64 -3.85 5.74
C ASN A 98 9.83 -3.34 6.57
N ARG A 99 10.15 -2.04 6.51
CA ARG A 99 11.14 -1.41 7.40
C ARG A 99 10.50 -0.56 8.50
N SER A 100 9.21 -0.78 8.76
CA SER A 100 8.45 0.03 9.72
C SER A 100 8.88 -0.18 11.17
N GLY A 101 9.63 -1.24 11.48
CA GLY A 101 10.00 -1.61 12.84
C GLY A 101 8.93 -2.44 13.56
N ILE A 102 7.73 -2.58 12.98
CA ILE A 102 6.63 -3.38 13.54
C ILE A 102 6.20 -4.49 12.56
N PRO A 103 5.72 -5.64 13.05
CA PRO A 103 4.98 -6.57 12.21
C PRO A 103 3.75 -5.89 11.62
N LEU A 104 3.53 -6.04 10.31
CA LEU A 104 2.40 -5.45 9.61
C LEU A 104 1.64 -6.52 8.85
N LYS A 105 0.32 -6.57 9.02
CA LYS A 105 -0.53 -7.26 8.06
C LYS A 105 -0.64 -6.36 6.82
N ILE A 106 -0.09 -6.79 5.70
CA ILE A 106 -0.10 -6.01 4.47
C ILE A 106 -1.07 -6.64 3.49
N ARG A 107 -1.93 -5.79 2.91
CA ARG A 107 -2.78 -6.08 1.77
C ARG A 107 -2.18 -5.40 0.53
N LEU A 108 -1.79 -6.21 -0.45
CA LEU A 108 -1.45 -5.72 -1.79
C LEU A 108 -2.73 -5.67 -2.62
N ARG A 109 -2.98 -4.55 -3.30
CA ARG A 109 -4.07 -4.34 -4.26
C ARG A 109 -3.51 -3.78 -5.56
N VAL A 110 -4.00 -4.30 -6.68
CA VAL A 110 -3.66 -3.86 -8.04
C VAL A 110 -4.92 -3.38 -8.72
N GLU A 111 -4.94 -2.10 -9.11
CA GLU A 111 -6.09 -1.47 -9.77
C GLU A 111 -5.69 -0.93 -11.13
N GLN A 112 -6.56 -1.01 -12.13
CA GLN A 112 -6.36 -0.31 -13.40
C GLN A 112 -6.94 1.10 -13.32
N LYS A 113 -6.18 2.12 -13.76
CA LYS A 113 -6.75 3.47 -13.92
C LYS A 113 -7.54 3.51 -15.23
N THR A 114 -8.85 3.71 -15.15
CA THR A 114 -9.70 3.96 -16.32
C THR A 114 -9.40 5.35 -16.87
N GLY A 115 -8.94 5.42 -18.13
CA GLY A 115 -8.50 6.70 -18.73
C GLY A 115 -8.24 6.66 -20.23
N ASP A 116 -7.27 5.88 -20.72
CA ASP A 116 -6.75 6.10 -22.09
C ASP A 116 -6.86 4.92 -23.08
N SER A 117 -7.10 3.71 -22.60
CA SER A 117 -7.60 2.56 -23.36
C SER A 117 -7.85 1.44 -22.36
N PRO A 118 -9.06 0.86 -22.29
CA PRO A 118 -9.27 -0.28 -21.43
C PRO A 118 -8.41 -1.44 -21.91
N LEU A 119 -7.61 -2.02 -21.01
CA LEU A 119 -7.29 -3.44 -21.13
C LEU A 119 -8.65 -4.13 -21.02
N ILE A 120 -9.27 -4.43 -22.14
CA ILE A 120 -10.56 -5.13 -22.13
C ILE A 120 -10.24 -6.59 -21.94
N PHE A 121 -10.32 -7.04 -20.69
CA PHE A 121 -10.43 -8.46 -20.37
C PHE A 121 -11.83 -8.91 -20.84
N ASP A 122 -11.91 -9.83 -21.81
CA ASP A 122 -13.19 -10.43 -22.19
C ASP A 122 -13.72 -11.23 -20.99
N VAL A 123 -14.82 -10.77 -20.41
CA VAL A 123 -15.50 -11.43 -19.29
C VAL A 123 -16.28 -12.62 -19.84
N LYS A 124 -15.55 -13.67 -20.23
CA LYS A 124 -16.13 -14.99 -20.45
C LYS A 124 -15.54 -15.97 -19.45
N ARG A 125 -16.27 -16.08 -18.33
CA ARG A 125 -16.15 -17.12 -17.29
C ARG A 125 -14.76 -17.23 -16.67
N GLY A 126 -14.51 -16.44 -15.62
CA GLY A 126 -13.55 -16.83 -14.57
C GLY A 126 -12.68 -15.73 -13.98
N PHE A 127 -12.64 -14.53 -14.54
CA PHE A 127 -11.86 -13.41 -13.98
C PHE A 127 -12.79 -12.29 -13.48
N SER A 128 -13.54 -12.58 -12.43
CA SER A 128 -13.86 -11.55 -11.45
C SER A 128 -12.60 -11.33 -10.62
N ASP A 129 -11.89 -10.24 -10.86
CA ASP A 129 -11.09 -9.48 -9.87
C ASP A 129 -9.87 -8.84 -10.55
N ILE A 130 -10.06 -7.65 -11.12
CA ILE A 130 -9.01 -6.60 -11.19
C ILE A 130 -8.80 -6.04 -9.77
N ASN A 131 -8.68 -6.96 -8.81
CA ASN A 131 -8.55 -6.79 -7.38
C ASN A 131 -7.74 -7.99 -6.90
N TYR A 132 -6.48 -8.12 -7.38
CA TYR A 132 -5.57 -9.05 -6.73
C TYR A 132 -5.35 -8.52 -5.31
N VAL A 133 -6.10 -9.05 -4.36
CA VAL A 133 -6.01 -8.73 -2.95
C VAL A 133 -5.30 -9.89 -2.28
N ARG A 134 -4.04 -9.69 -1.91
CA ARG A 134 -3.32 -10.67 -1.09
C ARG A 134 -2.94 -10.03 0.23
N GLU A 135 -3.44 -10.63 1.30
CA GLU A 135 -3.05 -10.28 2.66
C GLU A 135 -1.94 -11.19 3.15
N VAL A 136 -0.94 -10.62 3.81
CA VAL A 136 0.12 -11.39 4.45
C VAL A 136 0.66 -10.63 5.65
N LEU A 137 0.91 -11.36 6.74
CA LEU A 137 1.68 -10.82 7.85
C LEU A 137 3.15 -10.68 7.44
N MET A 138 3.73 -9.51 7.63
CA MET A 138 5.13 -9.22 7.35
C MET A 138 5.83 -8.81 8.63
N ASP A 139 6.79 -9.61 9.07
CA ASP A 139 7.63 -9.27 10.22
C ASP A 139 8.54 -8.07 9.92
N ASN A 140 9.15 -7.51 10.96
CA ASN A 140 10.10 -6.42 10.82
C ASN A 140 11.28 -6.82 9.90
N MET A 141 11.69 -5.92 9.02
CA MET A 141 12.76 -6.07 8.01
C MET A 141 12.51 -7.16 6.97
N GLN A 142 11.35 -7.82 6.99
CA GLN A 142 11.04 -8.89 6.05
C GLN A 142 10.73 -8.33 4.65
N THR A 143 11.29 -9.00 3.63
CA THR A 143 10.95 -8.77 2.22
C THR A 143 10.08 -9.92 1.71
N LYS A 144 9.00 -9.59 1.00
CA LYS A 144 8.13 -10.58 0.33
C LYS A 144 7.97 -10.27 -1.15
N LEU A 145 7.97 -11.33 -1.95
CA LEU A 145 7.70 -11.28 -3.38
C LEU A 145 6.25 -11.66 -3.66
N PHE A 146 5.56 -10.79 -4.37
CA PHE A 146 4.25 -11.03 -4.97
C PHE A 146 4.41 -11.14 -6.47
N ARG A 147 3.77 -12.15 -7.06
CA ARG A 147 3.72 -12.34 -8.51
C ARG A 147 2.31 -12.07 -8.97
N VAL A 148 2.13 -11.03 -9.78
CA VAL A 148 0.85 -10.68 -10.39
C VAL A 148 0.89 -11.17 -11.83
N ASN A 149 -0.02 -12.09 -12.17
CA ASN A 149 -0.16 -12.58 -13.53
C ASN A 149 -1.14 -11.68 -14.28
N ILE A 150 -0.72 -11.15 -15.42
CA ILE A 150 -1.52 -10.30 -16.29
C ILE A 150 -1.77 -11.09 -17.57
N LYS A 151 -3.04 -11.13 -18.00
CA LYS A 151 -3.47 -11.79 -19.24
C LYS A 151 -4.17 -10.78 -20.13
N THR A 152 -3.89 -10.77 -21.42
CA THR A 152 -4.71 -10.01 -22.36
C THR A 152 -5.67 -10.97 -23.06
N ASP A 153 -6.97 -10.83 -22.81
CA ASP A 153 -7.98 -11.51 -23.61
C ASP A 153 -8.36 -10.64 -24.82
N ILE A 154 -8.50 -11.25 -26.00
CA ILE A 154 -8.88 -10.55 -27.23
C ILE A 154 -10.37 -10.17 -27.17
N LEU A 155 -10.65 -8.88 -27.34
CA LEU A 155 -11.98 -8.36 -27.70
C LEU A 155 -12.53 -9.01 -28.98
N GLY A 156 -13.82 -9.35 -28.93
CA GLY A 156 -14.62 -9.67 -30.12
C GLY A 156 -14.53 -8.57 -31.21
N MET A 157 -14.56 -9.00 -32.47
CA MET A 157 -14.20 -8.24 -33.68
C MET A 157 -14.86 -6.85 -33.92
N LYS A 158 -15.82 -6.39 -33.10
CA LYS A 158 -16.54 -5.13 -33.33
C LYS A 158 -15.79 -3.88 -32.83
N ASP A 159 -15.03 -3.96 -31.74
CA ASP A 159 -14.30 -2.80 -31.18
C ASP A 159 -12.89 -2.62 -31.78
N LEU A 160 -12.44 -3.57 -32.59
CA LEU A 160 -11.10 -3.62 -33.20
C LEU A 160 -10.91 -2.64 -34.37
N LYS A 161 -11.98 -2.19 -35.04
CA LYS A 161 -11.87 -1.29 -36.19
C LYS A 161 -11.35 0.10 -35.80
N ASN A 162 -11.71 0.62 -34.63
CA ASN A 162 -11.27 1.93 -34.15
C ASN A 162 -9.85 1.94 -33.54
N LEU A 163 -9.29 0.78 -33.23
CA LEU A 163 -7.96 0.65 -32.63
C LEU A 163 -6.87 0.26 -33.64
N LYS A 164 -7.22 -0.12 -34.88
CA LYS A 164 -6.27 -0.54 -35.93
C LYS A 164 -5.30 0.57 -36.36
N GLU A 165 -5.59 1.83 -36.07
CA GLU A 165 -4.77 2.97 -36.49
C GLU A 165 -3.67 3.36 -35.47
N LYS A 166 -3.62 2.75 -34.28
CA LYS A 166 -2.66 3.09 -33.22
C LYS A 166 -1.78 1.87 -32.90
N GLY A 167 -0.58 1.83 -33.46
CA GLY A 167 0.39 0.71 -33.36
C GLY A 167 0.93 0.38 -31.96
N LEU A 168 0.41 0.98 -30.90
CA LEU A 168 0.71 0.67 -29.50
C LEU A 168 -0.49 1.06 -28.63
N THR A 169 -0.89 0.18 -27.72
CA THR A 169 -1.84 0.53 -26.65
C THR A 169 -1.15 0.49 -25.31
N THR A 170 -1.14 1.63 -24.61
CA THR A 170 -0.55 1.76 -23.27
C THR A 170 -1.64 1.67 -22.20
N SER A 171 -1.34 1.02 -21.07
CA SER A 171 -2.23 0.94 -19.92
C SER A 171 -1.45 1.08 -18.63
N THR A 172 -1.98 1.82 -17.66
CA THR A 172 -1.34 2.04 -16.36
C THR A 172 -2.06 1.25 -15.26
N LEU A 173 -1.31 0.42 -14.55
CA LEU A 173 -1.73 -0.22 -13.32
C LEU A 173 -1.26 0.58 -12.11
N HIS A 174 -2.05 0.60 -11.05
CA HIS A 174 -1.71 1.17 -9.76
C HIS A 174 -1.49 0.07 -8.74
N ILE A 175 -0.29 0.05 -8.16
CA ILE A 175 0.04 -0.81 -7.03
C ILE A 175 -0.23 -0.05 -5.73
N ILE A 176 -1.05 -0.62 -4.87
CA ILE A 176 -1.40 -0.06 -3.56
C ILE A 176 -1.08 -1.11 -2.50
N VAL A 177 -0.38 -0.68 -1.47
CA VAL A 177 -0.03 -1.49 -0.30
C VAL A 177 -0.67 -0.84 0.92
N GLU A 178 -1.54 -1.55 1.62
CA GLU A 178 -2.23 -1.01 2.80
C GLU A 178 -2.18 -2.00 3.97
N SER A 179 -2.35 -1.51 5.20
CA SER A 179 -2.51 -2.38 6.37
C SER A 179 -3.94 -2.28 6.87
N PRO A 180 -4.76 -3.36 6.79
CA PRO A 180 -6.15 -3.30 7.24
C PRO A 180 -6.26 -3.06 8.76
N ASP A 181 -5.24 -3.45 9.52
CA ASP A 181 -5.22 -3.33 10.98
C ASP A 181 -4.76 -1.94 11.44
N ILE A 182 -4.24 -1.11 10.53
CA ILE A 182 -3.73 0.24 10.84
C ILE A 182 -4.41 1.25 9.94
N THR A 183 -5.41 1.94 10.50
CA THR A 183 -6.16 2.98 9.79
C THR A 183 -5.22 4.03 9.20
N GLY A 184 -5.34 4.25 7.90
CA GLY A 184 -4.56 5.25 7.17
C GLY A 184 -3.16 4.80 6.74
N LEU A 185 -2.70 3.59 7.12
CA LEU A 185 -1.41 3.08 6.65
C LEU A 185 -1.58 2.57 5.22
N ARG A 186 -1.14 3.40 4.27
CA ARG A 186 -1.19 3.12 2.84
C ARG A 186 0.05 3.67 2.15
N LYS A 187 0.62 2.87 1.25
CA LYS A 187 1.69 3.23 0.32
C LYS A 187 1.17 3.04 -1.12
N GLY A 188 1.28 4.08 -1.93
CA GLY A 188 0.74 4.13 -3.30
C GLY A 188 -0.46 5.07 -3.46
N PRO A 189 -1.01 5.22 -4.68
CA PRO A 189 -0.76 4.37 -5.85
C PRO A 189 0.64 4.56 -6.45
N ILE A 190 1.33 3.45 -6.71
CA ILE A 190 2.59 3.42 -7.46
C ILE A 190 2.24 2.97 -8.89
N PRO A 191 2.40 3.85 -9.90
CA PRO A 191 2.05 3.50 -11.27
C PRO A 191 3.04 2.47 -11.85
N CYS A 192 2.53 1.57 -12.68
CA CYS A 192 3.28 0.63 -13.49
C CYS A 192 2.69 0.67 -14.90
N THR A 193 3.54 0.87 -15.89
CA THR A 193 3.09 1.06 -17.28
C THR A 193 3.19 -0.26 -18.04
N ILE A 194 2.16 -0.58 -18.80
CA ILE A 194 2.10 -1.75 -19.67
C ILE A 194 1.97 -1.26 -21.09
N ASN A 195 2.94 -1.62 -21.92
CA ASN A 195 2.93 -1.38 -23.35
C ASN A 195 2.53 -2.68 -24.06
N ILE A 196 1.43 -2.63 -24.80
CA ILE A 196 0.96 -3.76 -25.59
C ILE A 196 1.25 -3.47 -27.05
N HIS A 197 2.07 -4.34 -27.63
CA HIS A 197 2.38 -4.34 -29.05
C HIS A 197 1.33 -5.18 -29.79
N ARG A 198 0.90 -4.70 -30.96
CA ARG A 198 -0.10 -5.34 -31.82
C ARG A 198 0.52 -6.18 -32.90
#